data_AF-A0A5C8B0J0-F1
#
_entry.id   AF-A0A5C8B0J0-F1
#
_cell.length_a   1.000
_cell.length_b   1.000
_cell.length_c   1.000
_cell.angle_alpha   90.00
_cell.angle_beta   90.00
_cell.angle_gamma   90.00
#
_symmetry.space_group_name_H-M   'P 1'
#
loop_
_entity.id
_entity.type
_entity.pdbx_description
1 polymer ?
#
loop_
_entity_poly.entity_id
_entity_poly.type
_entity_poly.pdbx_seq_one_letter_code
_entity_poly.pdbx_strand_id
1 'polypeptide(L)'
;MTATEAISDPRMQVDVQDGTHKEFFTRKKISLSDAERLLKSGIGIGYSFADGNRSTRNFLGADFIALNIQDGQTPEALINQEDWTRHIGGVVCSPSIDAASSRSYLWLIQLPRRIIDVDELIWCKRALANYLQLKINTDEVTAIAVVKGAKSALMIGNRAMDVGVLEFLIQDGQREAISDTVANGAHAAATISVARLPVTQRFATATGIELRLDEISKTTSVKCPFHTGAGGTSFVSRNNVGKAYHYCSICNKTRWEDGGVAGIFSSDAFEEQLVSLEGKSKSQATANEPAGGLRPFIDDHGDISIKSIEIQSNRYLKIGKLNDGVTFIKSGKGTGKTEAISQLLKSDKPKKQVDETVLLIGHRQSLIRNLSKRLGLHCYLDDQQGKPTDGAKKRYGVCLDSLMKVDGSSYDIIVIDEIEQVLAHFLS
;
A
#
# COMPACT_ATOMS: atom_id res chain seq x y z
N MET A 1 -51.29 5.48 1.85
CA MET A 1 -50.65 4.56 2.82
C MET A 1 -49.51 3.87 2.12
N THR A 2 -48.34 4.51 2.09
CA THR A 2 -47.11 3.93 1.57
C THR A 2 -46.41 3.22 2.71
N ALA A 3 -46.03 1.97 2.48
CA ALA A 3 -45.36 1.12 3.44
C ALA A 3 -44.06 1.79 3.91
N THR A 4 -43.99 2.11 5.19
CA THR A 4 -42.76 2.42 5.90
C THR A 4 -41.94 1.14 5.91
N GLU A 5 -41.01 1.00 4.96
CA GLU A 5 -39.95 -0.01 5.07
C GLU A 5 -39.27 0.19 6.42
N ALA A 6 -39.41 -0.79 7.31
CA ALA A 6 -38.69 -0.82 8.56
C ALA A 6 -37.19 -0.84 8.23
N ILE A 7 -36.52 0.30 8.43
CA ILE A 7 -35.06 0.38 8.37
C ILE A 7 -34.54 -0.67 9.36
N SER A 8 -34.02 -1.78 8.85
CA SER A 8 -33.38 -2.78 9.68
C SER A 8 -32.21 -2.10 10.38
N ASP A 9 -32.29 -1.91 11.69
CA ASP A 9 -31.18 -1.42 12.49
C ASP A 9 -30.03 -2.44 12.37
N PRO A 10 -28.95 -2.12 11.62
CA PRO A 10 -27.91 -3.09 11.35
C PRO A 10 -27.21 -3.40 12.68
N ARG A 11 -27.17 -4.68 13.06
CA ARG A 11 -26.56 -5.11 14.33
C ARG A 11 -25.11 -5.52 14.15
N MET A 12 -24.23 -5.01 14.99
CA MET A 12 -22.81 -5.36 15.07
C MET A 12 -22.62 -6.51 16.05
N GLN A 13 -21.78 -7.49 15.71
CA GLN A 13 -21.37 -8.52 16.67
C GLN A 13 -20.07 -8.11 17.36
N VAL A 14 -20.12 -7.97 18.67
CA VAL A 14 -19.04 -7.42 19.48
C VAL A 14 -18.77 -8.29 20.70
N ASP A 15 -17.57 -8.19 21.24
CA ASP A 15 -17.21 -8.77 22.53
C ASP A 15 -17.29 -7.66 23.59
N VAL A 16 -18.21 -7.79 24.55
CA VAL A 16 -18.47 -6.79 25.61
C VAL A 16 -17.76 -7.20 26.89
N GLN A 17 -17.02 -6.27 27.50
CA GLN A 17 -16.36 -6.52 28.79
C GLN A 17 -17.39 -6.51 29.93
N ASP A 18 -17.60 -7.63 30.61
CA ASP A 18 -18.51 -7.66 31.75
C ASP A 18 -17.84 -7.00 32.97
N GLY A 19 -18.53 -6.02 33.57
CA GLY A 19 -17.99 -5.04 34.53
C GLY A 19 -17.48 -5.57 35.87
N THR A 20 -17.39 -6.88 36.06
CA THR A 20 -16.92 -7.53 37.30
C THR A 20 -15.57 -8.24 37.15
N HIS A 21 -15.17 -8.64 35.94
CA HIS A 21 -13.89 -9.32 35.72
C HIS A 21 -13.25 -8.87 34.41
N LYS A 22 -12.04 -8.31 34.48
CA LYS A 22 -11.30 -7.74 33.34
C LYS A 22 -11.04 -8.72 32.18
N GLU A 23 -11.24 -10.02 32.40
CA GLU A 23 -10.85 -11.10 31.49
C GLU A 23 -12.03 -11.81 30.80
N PHE A 24 -13.28 -11.55 31.21
CA PHE A 24 -14.45 -12.20 30.61
C PHE A 24 -15.16 -11.28 29.62
N PHE A 25 -15.28 -11.74 28.38
CA PHE A 25 -16.01 -11.07 27.31
C PHE A 25 -17.22 -11.89 26.92
N THR A 26 -18.38 -11.23 26.87
CA THR A 26 -19.60 -11.84 26.36
C THR A 26 -19.85 -11.33 24.95
N ARG A 27 -19.94 -12.26 23.99
CA ARG A 27 -20.28 -11.96 22.60
C ARG A 27 -21.75 -11.57 22.49
N LYS A 28 -22.03 -10.39 21.95
CA LYS A 28 -23.39 -9.84 21.78
C LYS A 28 -23.58 -9.25 20.39
N LYS A 29 -24.81 -9.28 19.89
CA LYS A 29 -25.23 -8.49 18.74
C LYS A 29 -25.90 -7.22 19.25
N ILE A 30 -25.33 -6.06 18.94
CA ILE A 30 -25.77 -4.75 19.46
C ILE A 30 -26.01 -3.76 18.32
N SER A 31 -26.92 -2.79 18.50
CA SER A 31 -27.03 -1.66 17.58
C SER A 31 -26.07 -0.52 17.92
N LEU A 32 -26.05 0.55 17.11
CA LEU A 32 -25.32 1.78 17.45
C LEU A 32 -25.87 2.44 18.73
N SER A 33 -27.18 2.42 18.94
CA SER A 33 -27.80 2.96 20.17
C SER A 33 -27.42 2.14 21.40
N ASP A 34 -27.30 0.82 21.27
CA ASP A 34 -26.78 -0.03 22.34
C ASP A 34 -25.30 0.27 22.61
N ALA A 35 -24.49 0.46 21.56
CA ALA A 35 -23.08 0.83 21.69
C ALA A 35 -22.91 2.17 22.42
N GLU A 36 -23.72 3.18 22.09
CA GLU A 36 -23.77 4.47 22.80
C GLU A 36 -24.00 4.26 24.29
N ARG A 37 -25.04 3.48 24.64
CA ARG A 37 -25.41 3.22 26.03
C ARG A 37 -24.27 2.53 26.79
N LEU A 38 -23.68 1.49 26.21
CA LEU A 38 -22.57 0.74 26.82
C LEU A 38 -21.35 1.63 27.05
N LEU A 39 -20.92 2.39 26.04
CA LEU A 39 -19.75 3.26 26.13
C LEU A 39 -19.96 4.39 27.14
N LYS A 40 -21.16 4.98 27.22
CA LYS A 40 -21.52 5.97 28.26
C LYS A 40 -21.49 5.38 29.68
N SER A 41 -21.85 4.11 29.83
CA SER A 41 -21.73 3.38 31.10
C SER A 41 -20.28 2.94 31.42
N GLY A 42 -19.31 3.29 30.57
CA GLY A 42 -17.90 2.91 30.76
C GLY A 42 -17.59 1.45 30.41
N ILE A 43 -18.53 0.75 29.77
CA ILE A 43 -18.36 -0.63 29.33
C ILE A 43 -17.62 -0.63 27.99
N GLY A 44 -16.51 -1.37 27.94
CA GLY A 44 -15.69 -1.49 26.74
C GLY A 44 -16.26 -2.47 25.71
N ILE A 45 -16.06 -2.13 24.43
CA ILE A 45 -16.49 -2.93 23.28
C ILE A 45 -15.25 -3.34 22.48
N GLY A 46 -15.09 -4.65 22.24
CA GLY A 46 -14.01 -5.21 21.42
C GLY A 46 -14.52 -5.87 20.14
N TYR A 47 -13.60 -6.13 19.22
CA TYR A 47 -13.85 -7.04 18.10
C TYR A 47 -14.09 -8.48 18.59
N SER A 48 -14.55 -9.36 17.71
CA SER A 48 -14.76 -10.76 18.08
C SER A 48 -13.45 -11.55 18.09
N PHE A 49 -13.19 -12.29 19.17
CA PHE A 49 -12.05 -13.22 19.26
C PHE A 49 -12.47 -14.64 19.64
N ALA A 50 -11.68 -15.63 19.22
CA ALA A 50 -11.83 -17.02 19.64
C ALA A 50 -11.39 -17.18 21.10
N ASP A 51 -12.10 -18.06 21.81
CA ASP A 51 -11.77 -18.51 23.17
C ASP A 51 -11.55 -17.39 24.21
N GLY A 52 -12.16 -16.22 23.99
CA GLY A 52 -12.01 -15.06 24.86
C GLY A 52 -10.61 -14.44 24.87
N ASN A 53 -9.69 -14.92 24.03
CA ASN A 53 -8.29 -14.50 24.03
C ASN A 53 -8.00 -13.52 22.89
N ARG A 54 -7.75 -12.26 23.27
CA ARG A 54 -7.52 -11.12 22.37
C ARG A 54 -6.11 -11.14 21.78
N SER A 55 -5.95 -11.93 20.73
CA SER A 55 -4.73 -11.93 19.91
C SER A 55 -5.09 -11.88 18.42
N THR A 56 -4.20 -11.34 17.59
CA THR A 56 -4.36 -11.33 16.13
C THR A 56 -4.64 -12.72 15.57
N ARG A 57 -4.03 -13.77 16.15
CA ARG A 57 -4.25 -15.18 15.74
C ARG A 57 -5.65 -15.69 16.04
N ASN A 58 -6.33 -15.10 17.02
CA ASN A 58 -7.67 -15.49 17.44
C ASN A 58 -8.73 -14.53 16.89
N PHE A 59 -8.38 -13.61 15.99
CA PHE A 59 -9.33 -12.68 15.42
C PHE A 59 -10.40 -13.43 14.61
N LEU A 60 -11.68 -13.22 14.97
CA LEU A 60 -12.83 -13.81 14.28
C LEU A 60 -13.61 -12.80 13.44
N GLY A 61 -13.31 -11.52 13.61
CA GLY A 61 -13.84 -10.47 12.76
C GLY A 61 -14.27 -9.21 13.49
N ALA A 62 -14.44 -8.15 12.71
CA ALA A 62 -14.85 -6.83 13.12
C ALA A 62 -16.10 -6.39 12.34
N ASP A 63 -17.12 -5.96 13.07
CA ASP A 63 -18.33 -5.32 12.52
C ASP A 63 -18.30 -3.78 12.69
N PHE A 64 -17.19 -3.26 13.22
CA PHE A 64 -16.95 -1.83 13.41
C PHE A 64 -15.45 -1.50 13.33
N ILE A 65 -15.12 -0.22 13.20
CA ILE A 65 -13.77 0.33 13.39
C ILE A 65 -13.82 1.27 14.58
N ALA A 66 -12.84 1.15 15.49
CA ALA A 66 -12.69 2.06 16.62
C ALA A 66 -11.48 2.97 16.38
N LEU A 67 -11.72 4.28 16.35
CA LEU A 67 -10.70 5.30 16.25
C LEU A 67 -10.65 6.08 17.56
N ASN A 68 -9.57 5.92 18.32
CA ASN A 68 -9.32 6.73 19.51
C ASN A 68 -8.57 8.01 19.09
N ILE A 69 -9.30 9.11 19.03
CA ILE A 69 -8.81 10.38 18.53
C ILE A 69 -8.39 11.22 19.74
N GLN A 70 -7.14 11.69 19.72
CA GLN A 70 -6.57 12.56 20.73
C GLN A 70 -6.06 13.82 20.07
N ASP A 71 -6.53 14.97 20.55
CA ASP A 71 -6.22 16.30 20.03
C ASP A 71 -6.47 16.49 18.50
N GLY A 72 -7.46 15.76 17.98
CA GLY A 72 -7.84 15.78 16.56
C GLY A 72 -8.85 16.88 16.22
N GLN A 73 -9.40 16.81 15.01
CA GLN A 73 -10.53 17.63 14.61
C GLN A 73 -11.81 17.25 15.36
N THR A 74 -12.71 18.21 15.54
CA THR A 74 -14.00 17.94 16.16
C THR A 74 -14.88 17.10 15.24
N PRO A 75 -15.79 16.26 15.79
CA PRO A 75 -16.75 15.50 14.99
C PRO A 75 -17.54 16.37 14.00
N GLU A 76 -18.00 17.56 14.44
CA GLU A 76 -18.73 18.48 13.57
C GLU A 76 -17.90 18.95 12.38
N ALA A 77 -16.62 19.24 12.58
CA ALA A 77 -15.72 19.64 11.50
C ALA A 77 -15.56 18.49 10.49
N LEU A 78 -15.39 17.25 10.97
CA LEU A 78 -15.20 16.07 10.12
C LEU A 78 -16.43 15.76 9.25
N ILE A 79 -17.64 15.90 9.79
CA ILE A 79 -18.88 15.57 9.07
C ILE A 79 -19.24 16.64 8.04
N ASN A 80 -18.96 17.91 8.36
CA ASN A 80 -19.41 19.03 7.53
C ASN A 80 -18.42 19.41 6.41
N GLN A 81 -17.16 18.99 6.48
CA GLN A 81 -16.12 19.41 5.53
C GLN A 81 -16.02 18.56 4.26
N GLU A 82 -16.33 17.26 4.30
CA GLU A 82 -16.02 16.34 3.20
C GLU A 82 -17.24 15.56 2.72
N ASP A 83 -17.35 15.33 1.41
CA ASP A 83 -18.47 14.59 0.85
C ASP A 83 -18.42 13.11 1.27
N TRP A 84 -17.24 12.49 1.32
CA TRP A 84 -17.10 11.06 1.65
C TRP A 84 -17.33 10.75 3.14
N THR A 85 -17.03 11.67 4.07
CA THR A 85 -17.25 11.45 5.51
C THR A 85 -18.73 11.42 5.85
N ARG A 86 -19.60 12.04 5.03
CA ARG A 86 -21.05 11.90 5.15
C ARG A 86 -21.46 10.44 4.98
N HIS A 87 -20.76 9.65 4.18
CA HIS A 87 -21.02 8.22 3.95
C HIS A 87 -20.48 7.31 5.07
N ILE A 88 -20.00 7.88 6.18
CA ILE A 88 -19.55 7.16 7.35
C ILE A 88 -20.53 7.39 8.49
N GLY A 89 -21.15 6.31 8.96
CA GLY A 89 -22.01 6.32 10.14
C GLY A 89 -21.34 5.71 11.37
N GLY A 90 -21.80 6.09 12.55
CA GLY A 90 -21.28 5.57 13.82
C GLY A 90 -21.67 6.38 15.04
N VAL A 91 -21.04 6.04 16.17
CA VAL A 91 -21.21 6.75 17.44
C VAL A 91 -19.88 7.35 17.90
N VAL A 92 -19.92 8.61 18.27
CA VAL A 92 -18.82 9.29 18.95
C VAL A 92 -19.11 9.33 20.44
N CYS A 93 -18.13 8.97 21.26
CA CYS A 93 -18.20 9.11 22.72
C CYS A 93 -17.02 9.95 23.20
N SER A 94 -17.28 10.90 24.10
CA SER A 94 -16.25 11.82 24.58
C SER A 94 -16.27 11.99 26.10
N PRO A 95 -15.10 12.19 26.74
CA PRO A 95 -15.02 12.66 28.13
C PRO A 95 -15.48 14.12 28.30
N SER A 96 -15.66 14.88 27.19
CA SER A 96 -16.23 16.22 27.19
C SER A 96 -17.74 16.19 27.46
N ILE A 97 -18.29 17.27 28.04
CA ILE A 97 -19.75 17.45 28.19
C ILE A 97 -20.43 17.64 26.83
N ASP A 98 -19.71 18.19 25.86
CA ASP A 98 -20.14 18.31 24.49
C ASP A 98 -19.22 17.46 23.59
N ALA A 99 -19.77 16.39 23.03
CA ALA A 99 -19.06 15.49 22.14
C ALA A 99 -18.77 16.14 20.79
N ALA A 100 -19.66 17.03 20.32
CA ALA A 100 -19.65 17.57 18.97
C ALA A 100 -18.46 18.53 18.75
N SER A 101 -18.09 19.27 19.79
CA SER A 101 -16.93 20.18 19.83
C SER A 101 -15.65 19.56 20.43
N SER A 102 -15.68 18.28 20.82
CA SER A 102 -14.53 17.66 21.47
C SER A 102 -13.40 17.32 20.50
N ARG A 103 -12.16 17.60 20.91
CA ARG A 103 -10.95 17.21 20.18
C ARG A 103 -10.41 15.84 20.60
N SER A 104 -10.96 15.26 21.67
CA SER A 104 -10.57 13.94 22.16
C SER A 104 -11.79 13.06 22.36
N TYR A 105 -11.89 11.98 21.60
CA TYR A 105 -13.08 11.13 21.56
C TYR A 105 -12.78 9.77 20.93
N LEU A 106 -13.61 8.80 21.25
CA LEU A 106 -13.69 7.53 20.53
C LEU A 106 -14.76 7.65 19.45
N TRP A 107 -14.40 7.36 18.21
CA TRP A 107 -15.37 7.16 17.14
C TRP A 107 -15.47 5.68 16.81
N LEU A 108 -16.64 5.11 17.05
CA LEU A 108 -16.99 3.74 16.68
C LEU A 108 -17.82 3.78 15.39
N ILE A 109 -17.18 3.41 14.29
CA ILE A 109 -17.74 3.43 12.94
C ILE A 109 -18.29 2.05 12.62
N GLN A 110 -19.56 1.95 12.28
CA GLN A 110 -20.15 0.66 11.91
C GLN A 110 -19.78 0.26 10.48
N LEU A 111 -19.38 -1.00 10.29
CA LEU A 111 -19.02 -1.54 8.98
C LEU A 111 -20.25 -2.08 8.23
N PRO A 112 -20.30 -1.97 6.90
CA PRO A 112 -21.39 -2.53 6.08
C PRO A 112 -21.33 -4.05 5.97
N ARG A 113 -20.14 -4.63 6.18
CA ARG A 113 -19.90 -6.07 6.25
C ARG A 113 -18.91 -6.37 7.36
N ARG A 114 -19.01 -7.58 7.91
CA ARG A 114 -18.00 -8.10 8.82
C ARG A 114 -16.67 -8.29 8.08
N ILE A 115 -15.60 -7.67 8.59
CA ILE A 115 -14.24 -7.93 8.14
C ILE A 115 -13.72 -9.14 8.90
N ILE A 116 -13.31 -10.19 8.19
CA ILE A 116 -12.74 -11.42 8.79
C ILE A 116 -11.22 -11.49 8.65
N ASP A 117 -10.66 -10.79 7.67
CA ASP A 117 -9.22 -10.65 7.50
C ASP A 117 -8.71 -9.48 8.33
N VAL A 118 -7.74 -9.74 9.21
CA VAL A 118 -7.17 -8.70 10.07
C VAL A 118 -6.38 -7.67 9.27
N ASP A 119 -5.80 -8.05 8.13
CA ASP A 119 -5.03 -7.14 7.29
C ASP A 119 -5.95 -6.10 6.64
N GLU A 120 -7.17 -6.50 6.19
CA GLU A 120 -8.19 -5.56 5.71
C GLU A 120 -8.55 -4.50 6.77
N LEU A 121 -8.69 -4.91 8.03
CA LEU A 121 -8.98 -4.00 9.14
C LEU A 121 -7.82 -3.00 9.35
N ILE A 122 -6.58 -3.49 9.31
CA ILE A 122 -5.37 -2.65 9.45
C ILE A 122 -5.27 -1.66 8.29
N TRP A 123 -5.48 -2.11 7.05
CA TRP A 123 -5.45 -1.25 5.86
C TRP A 123 -6.53 -0.17 5.93
N CYS A 124 -7.76 -0.54 6.31
CA CYS A 124 -8.83 0.43 6.46
C CYS A 124 -8.53 1.46 7.56
N LYS A 125 -8.02 1.02 8.73
CA LYS A 125 -7.59 1.93 9.83
C LYS A 125 -6.48 2.86 9.36
N ARG A 126 -5.52 2.36 8.58
CA ARG A 126 -4.40 3.14 8.03
C ARG A 126 -4.87 4.20 7.04
N ALA A 127 -5.75 3.84 6.11
CA ALA A 127 -6.34 4.81 5.20
C ALA A 127 -7.10 5.90 5.99
N LEU A 128 -7.98 5.52 6.91
CA LEU A 128 -8.71 6.47 7.77
C LEU A 128 -7.76 7.39 8.55
N ALA A 129 -6.70 6.85 9.15
CA ALA A 129 -5.70 7.64 9.86
C ALA A 129 -5.03 8.69 8.96
N ASN A 130 -4.70 8.33 7.72
CA ASN A 130 -4.08 9.24 6.76
C ASN A 130 -5.03 10.36 6.30
N TYR A 131 -6.28 10.01 5.96
CA TYR A 131 -7.29 10.98 5.52
C TYR A 131 -7.70 11.94 6.65
N LEU A 132 -7.81 11.42 7.87
CA LEU A 132 -8.22 12.18 9.06
C LEU A 132 -7.03 12.79 9.83
N GLN A 133 -5.80 12.60 9.34
CA GLN A 133 -4.54 13.04 9.97
C GLN A 133 -4.36 12.60 11.43
N LEU A 134 -4.76 11.37 11.72
CA LEU A 134 -4.70 10.80 13.06
C LEU A 134 -3.34 10.15 13.31
N LYS A 135 -2.74 10.47 14.45
CA LYS A 135 -1.56 9.77 14.97
C LYS A 135 -2.00 8.60 15.84
N ILE A 136 -2.44 7.51 15.20
CA ILE A 136 -2.92 6.31 15.89
C ILE A 136 -2.10 5.08 15.52
N ASN A 137 -2.04 4.11 16.44
CA ASN A 137 -1.48 2.80 16.13
C ASN A 137 -2.50 1.99 15.29
N THR A 138 -2.23 1.87 13.99
CA THR A 138 -3.13 1.17 13.05
C THR A 138 -3.10 -0.33 13.25
N ASP A 139 -1.96 -0.87 13.70
CA ASP A 139 -1.71 -2.31 13.81
C ASP A 139 -2.28 -2.89 15.11
N GLU A 140 -2.65 -2.04 16.06
CA GLU A 140 -3.30 -2.44 17.30
C GLU A 140 -4.78 -2.82 17.05
N VAL A 141 -5.02 -4.12 16.86
CA VAL A 141 -6.36 -4.69 16.65
C VAL A 141 -6.95 -5.35 17.89
N THR A 142 -6.17 -5.52 18.97
CA THR A 142 -6.61 -6.22 20.20
C THR A 142 -7.16 -5.28 21.28
N ALA A 143 -7.05 -3.96 21.06
CA ALA A 143 -7.53 -2.94 21.96
C ALA A 143 -9.05 -2.98 22.09
N ILE A 144 -9.52 -2.72 23.32
CA ILE A 144 -10.94 -2.52 23.59
C ILE A 144 -11.25 -1.04 23.38
N ALA A 145 -12.30 -0.77 22.61
CA ALA A 145 -12.85 0.56 22.46
C ALA A 145 -13.58 0.94 23.75
N VAL A 146 -12.99 1.85 24.53
CA VAL A 146 -13.58 2.37 25.77
C VAL A 146 -13.20 3.82 25.97
N VAL A 147 -14.13 4.61 26.50
CA VAL A 147 -13.88 5.99 26.92
C VAL A 147 -14.07 6.05 28.43
N LYS A 148 -12.97 6.15 29.17
CA LYS A 148 -13.03 6.32 30.63
C LYS A 148 -13.70 7.66 30.93
N GLY A 149 -14.83 7.62 31.66
CA GLY A 149 -15.54 8.83 32.06
C GLY A 149 -16.24 9.55 30.90
N ALA A 150 -16.78 8.81 29.93
CA ALA A 150 -17.62 9.39 28.87
C ALA A 150 -18.76 10.21 29.50
N LYS A 151 -18.83 11.50 29.17
CA LYS A 151 -19.88 12.41 29.66
C LYS A 151 -20.95 12.66 28.60
N SER A 152 -20.59 12.51 27.33
CA SER A 152 -21.48 12.75 26.20
C SER A 152 -21.21 11.78 25.06
N ALA A 153 -22.22 11.65 24.20
CA ALA A 153 -22.12 10.91 22.95
C ALA A 153 -22.89 11.65 21.84
N LEU A 154 -22.46 11.41 20.61
CA LEU A 154 -23.06 11.98 19.39
C LEU A 154 -23.23 10.86 18.37
N MET A 155 -24.45 10.67 17.88
CA MET A 155 -24.74 9.76 16.77
C MET A 155 -24.44 10.47 15.45
N ILE A 156 -23.46 9.97 14.70
CA ILE A 156 -23.12 10.48 13.36
C ILE A 156 -23.77 9.54 12.36
N GLY A 157 -24.94 9.89 11.83
CA GLY A 157 -25.67 9.06 10.87
C GLY A 157 -26.01 7.67 11.44
N ASN A 158 -27.28 7.41 11.72
CA ASN A 158 -27.70 6.09 12.24
C ASN A 158 -27.69 5.01 11.14
N ARG A 159 -26.49 4.67 10.65
CA ARG A 159 -26.21 3.75 9.54
C ARG A 159 -24.81 3.17 9.64
N ALA A 160 -24.57 2.10 8.88
CA ALA A 160 -23.21 1.65 8.57
C ALA A 160 -22.51 2.61 7.59
N MET A 161 -21.18 2.54 7.53
CA MET A 161 -20.41 3.06 6.40
C MET A 161 -20.88 2.41 5.10
N ASP A 162 -20.87 3.15 3.99
CA ASP A 162 -21.20 2.60 2.68
C ASP A 162 -20.16 1.57 2.20
N VAL A 163 -20.61 0.50 1.54
CA VAL A 163 -19.73 -0.58 1.02
C VAL A 163 -18.63 -0.03 0.12
N GLY A 164 -18.95 0.90 -0.79
CA GLY A 164 -17.96 1.50 -1.69
C GLY A 164 -16.85 2.26 -0.96
N VAL A 165 -17.17 2.90 0.17
CA VAL A 165 -16.18 3.59 1.00
C VAL A 165 -15.28 2.59 1.72
N LEU A 166 -15.84 1.49 2.23
CA LEU A 166 -15.05 0.44 2.86
C LEU A 166 -14.03 -0.16 1.89
N GLU A 167 -14.47 -0.60 0.71
CA GLU A 167 -13.58 -1.23 -0.27
C GLU A 167 -12.50 -0.25 -0.76
N PHE A 168 -12.86 1.02 -0.93
CA PHE A 168 -11.91 2.08 -1.24
C PHE A 168 -10.82 2.23 -0.16
N LEU A 169 -11.21 2.30 1.12
CA LEU A 169 -10.26 2.46 2.23
C LEU A 169 -9.34 1.25 2.37
N ILE A 170 -9.87 0.04 2.21
CA ILE A 170 -9.08 -1.20 2.21
C ILE A 170 -8.03 -1.15 1.10
N GLN A 171 -8.45 -0.87 -0.13
CA GLN A 171 -7.56 -0.86 -1.29
C GLN A 171 -6.50 0.24 -1.20
N ASP A 172 -6.84 1.43 -0.72
CA ASP A 172 -5.87 2.52 -0.54
C ASP A 172 -4.87 2.25 0.60
N GLY A 173 -5.33 1.57 1.66
CA GLY A 173 -4.53 1.21 2.83
C GLY A 173 -3.52 0.08 2.62
N GLN A 174 -3.74 -0.77 1.60
CA GLN A 174 -2.83 -1.86 1.22
C GLN A 174 -1.44 -1.37 0.81
N ARG A 175 -1.36 -0.18 0.20
CA ARG A 175 -0.11 0.34 -0.37
C ARG A 175 0.77 0.97 0.72
N GLU A 176 1.86 0.30 1.08
CA GLU A 176 2.85 0.84 2.03
C GLU A 176 3.73 1.92 1.39
N ALA A 177 3.99 2.99 2.15
CA ALA A 177 4.95 4.02 1.79
C ALA A 177 6.36 3.50 2.05
N ILE A 178 7.05 3.05 1.00
CA ILE A 178 8.43 2.59 1.10
C ILE A 178 9.35 3.72 0.65
N SER A 179 10.18 4.24 1.55
CA SER A 179 11.20 5.25 1.22
C SER A 179 12.30 4.65 0.34
N ASP A 180 12.60 5.28 -0.78
CA ASP A 180 13.57 4.78 -1.77
C ASP A 180 15.02 5.27 -1.53
N THR A 181 15.29 6.11 -0.51
CA THR A 181 16.62 6.70 -0.30
C THR A 181 17.18 6.50 1.12
N VAL A 182 18.42 5.99 1.21
CA VAL A 182 19.20 5.92 2.47
C VAL A 182 19.66 7.31 2.92
N ALA A 183 19.71 8.28 2.00
CA ALA A 183 20.20 9.63 2.25
C ALA A 183 19.18 10.55 2.96
N ASN A 184 17.89 10.22 2.95
CA ASN A 184 16.83 11.00 3.59
C ASN A 184 15.86 10.10 4.36
N GLY A 185 16.35 9.44 5.41
CA GLY A 185 15.52 8.64 6.31
C GLY A 185 14.41 9.40 7.06
N ALA A 186 14.25 10.71 6.82
CA ALA A 186 13.24 11.57 7.44
C ALA A 186 11.91 11.61 6.69
N HIS A 187 11.85 11.23 5.40
CA HIS A 187 10.63 11.31 4.59
C HIS A 187 10.40 10.00 3.82
N ALA A 188 9.28 9.34 4.12
CA ALA A 188 8.81 8.21 3.32
C ALA A 188 8.42 8.68 1.91
N ALA A 189 8.66 7.85 0.88
CA ALA A 189 8.17 8.18 -0.46
C ALA A 189 6.64 8.18 -0.47
N ALA A 190 6.04 9.06 -1.28
CA ALA A 190 4.60 9.09 -1.41
C ALA A 190 4.07 7.86 -2.13
N THR A 191 3.00 7.29 -1.60
CA THR A 191 2.32 6.14 -2.19
C THR A 191 1.37 6.56 -3.28
N ILE A 192 1.27 5.78 -4.35
CA ILE A 192 0.23 6.02 -5.36
C ILE A 192 -1.11 5.62 -4.76
N SER A 193 -2.02 6.57 -4.61
CA SER A 193 -3.38 6.33 -4.15
C SER A 193 -4.20 5.65 -5.25
N VAL A 194 -5.16 4.83 -4.84
CA VAL A 194 -6.18 4.30 -5.78
C VAL A 194 -7.26 5.33 -6.07
N ALA A 195 -7.37 6.38 -5.25
CA ALA A 195 -8.25 7.52 -5.51
C ALA A 195 -7.83 8.20 -6.81
N ARG A 196 -8.70 8.11 -7.82
CA ARG A 196 -8.53 8.85 -9.06
C ARG A 196 -9.22 10.20 -8.97
N LEU A 197 -8.65 11.18 -9.66
CA LEU A 197 -9.15 12.53 -9.71
C LEU A 197 -9.99 12.68 -10.98
N PRO A 198 -11.29 12.99 -10.86
CA PRO A 198 -12.04 13.39 -12.03
C PRO A 198 -11.42 14.67 -12.60
N VAL A 199 -11.51 14.86 -13.92
CA VAL A 199 -11.03 16.09 -14.59
C VAL A 199 -11.71 17.36 -14.05
N THR A 200 -12.89 17.20 -13.46
CA THR A 200 -13.67 18.26 -12.81
C THR A 200 -13.27 18.52 -11.35
N GLN A 201 -12.33 17.75 -10.79
CA GLN A 201 -11.88 17.89 -9.41
C GLN A 201 -11.38 19.32 -9.17
N ARG A 202 -11.88 19.96 -8.12
CA ARG A 202 -11.47 21.31 -7.74
C ARG A 202 -10.37 21.29 -6.69
N PHE A 203 -9.49 22.27 -6.80
CA PHE A 203 -8.41 22.55 -5.89
C PHE A 203 -8.39 24.03 -5.54
N ALA A 204 -8.23 24.35 -4.25
CA ALA A 204 -8.02 25.72 -3.81
C ALA A 204 -6.52 26.04 -3.77
N THR A 205 -6.09 27.15 -4.38
CA THR A 205 -4.71 27.62 -4.27
C THR A 205 -4.43 28.25 -2.89
N ALA A 206 -3.17 28.58 -2.62
CA ALA A 206 -2.80 29.34 -1.43
C ALA A 206 -3.50 30.71 -1.34
N THR A 207 -3.83 31.33 -2.49
CA THR A 207 -4.55 32.61 -2.58
C THR A 207 -6.07 32.45 -2.48
N GLY A 208 -6.59 31.22 -2.33
CA GLY A 208 -8.02 30.94 -2.21
C GLY A 208 -8.77 30.87 -3.54
N ILE A 209 -8.07 30.90 -4.68
CA ILE A 209 -8.68 30.72 -5.99
C ILE A 209 -9.00 29.23 -6.18
N GLU A 210 -10.22 28.90 -6.55
CA GLU A 210 -10.58 27.55 -6.98
C GLU A 210 -10.20 27.34 -8.45
N LEU A 211 -9.49 26.26 -8.72
CA LEU A 211 -9.14 25.80 -10.06
C LEU A 211 -9.63 24.37 -10.24
N ARG A 212 -10.12 24.05 -11.43
CA ARG A 212 -10.38 22.66 -11.81
C ARG A 212 -9.10 21.98 -12.30
N LEU A 213 -9.04 20.65 -12.17
CA LEU A 213 -7.88 19.86 -12.57
C LEU A 213 -7.51 20.07 -14.05
N ASP A 214 -8.50 20.15 -14.94
CA ASP A 214 -8.33 20.42 -16.37
C ASP A 214 -7.77 21.81 -16.69
N GLU A 215 -7.98 22.81 -15.83
CA GLU A 215 -7.47 24.18 -15.99
C GLU A 215 -5.99 24.31 -15.58
N ILE A 216 -5.46 23.35 -14.81
CA ILE A 216 -4.09 23.40 -14.30
C ILE A 216 -3.13 22.82 -15.36
N SER A 217 -2.40 23.70 -16.03
CA SER A 217 -1.43 23.35 -17.10
C SER A 217 0.04 23.33 -16.65
N LYS A 218 0.36 23.96 -15.51
CA LYS A 218 1.70 24.00 -14.92
C LYS A 218 1.65 23.52 -13.47
N THR A 219 2.79 23.11 -12.94
CA THR A 219 2.91 22.77 -11.52
C THR A 219 2.39 23.90 -10.65
N THR A 220 1.32 23.64 -9.91
CA THR A 220 0.58 24.64 -9.14
C THR A 220 0.41 24.15 -7.72
N SER A 221 0.87 24.94 -6.76
CA SER A 221 0.67 24.66 -5.33
C SER A 221 -0.79 24.83 -4.95
N VAL A 222 -1.36 23.80 -4.31
CA VAL A 222 -2.78 23.75 -3.95
C VAL A 222 -2.96 23.17 -2.56
N LYS A 223 -4.07 23.50 -1.90
CA LYS A 223 -4.56 22.80 -0.73
C LYS A 223 -5.01 21.39 -1.12
N CYS A 224 -4.66 20.42 -0.30
CA CYS A 224 -5.09 19.04 -0.49
C CYS A 224 -6.59 18.93 -0.16
N PRO A 225 -7.44 18.44 -1.07
CA PRO A 225 -8.86 18.25 -0.79
C PRO A 225 -9.15 16.91 -0.07
N PHE A 226 -8.10 16.20 0.37
CA PHE A 226 -8.22 14.87 0.98
C PHE A 226 -7.76 14.86 2.44
N HIS A 227 -7.40 16.01 2.99
CA HIS A 227 -7.05 16.15 4.39
C HIS A 227 -7.36 17.57 4.85
N THR A 228 -7.32 17.78 6.15
CA THR A 228 -7.85 19.01 6.77
C THR A 228 -6.82 19.88 7.49
N GLY A 229 -5.60 19.37 7.69
CA GLY A 229 -4.53 20.09 8.39
C GLY A 229 -3.89 21.20 7.56
N ALA A 230 -3.44 22.24 8.27
CA ALA A 230 -2.57 23.26 7.72
C ALA A 230 -1.11 22.78 7.75
N GLY A 231 -0.36 23.08 6.68
CA GLY A 231 1.04 22.69 6.53
C GLY A 231 1.27 21.68 5.40
N GLY A 232 2.52 21.27 5.21
CA GLY A 232 2.91 20.35 4.16
C GLY A 232 2.89 20.96 2.75
N THR A 233 3.66 20.37 1.84
CA THR A 233 3.61 20.67 0.41
C THR A 233 2.50 19.84 -0.25
N SER A 234 1.67 20.51 -1.03
CA SER A 234 0.65 19.91 -1.89
C SER A 234 0.60 20.68 -3.21
N PHE A 235 0.60 19.96 -4.32
CA PHE A 235 0.60 20.56 -5.65
C PHE A 235 -0.07 19.65 -6.67
N VAL A 236 -0.56 20.25 -7.75
CA VAL A 236 -0.98 19.54 -8.95
C VAL A 236 0.04 19.81 -10.04
N SER A 237 0.42 18.77 -10.78
CA SER A 237 1.26 18.90 -11.97
C SER A 237 0.79 17.91 -13.04
N ARG A 238 1.43 17.93 -14.20
CA ARG A 238 1.16 17.00 -15.31
C ARG A 238 2.43 16.25 -15.67
N ASN A 239 2.29 14.99 -16.03
CA ASN A 239 3.40 14.20 -16.56
C ASN A 239 3.67 14.53 -18.04
N ASN A 240 4.68 13.90 -18.63
CA ASN A 240 5.10 14.11 -20.02
C ASN A 240 4.02 13.70 -21.06
N VAL A 241 3.04 12.89 -20.66
CA VAL A 241 1.90 12.46 -21.49
C VAL A 241 0.69 13.39 -21.28
N GLY A 242 0.86 14.48 -20.52
CA GLY A 242 -0.18 15.47 -20.26
C GLY A 242 -1.21 15.05 -19.21
N LYS A 243 -1.04 13.92 -18.52
CA LYS A 243 -1.95 13.47 -17.46
C LYS A 243 -1.64 14.14 -16.13
N ALA A 244 -2.67 14.67 -15.47
CA ALA A 244 -2.49 15.36 -14.21
C ALA A 244 -2.30 14.40 -13.02
N TYR A 245 -1.56 14.86 -12.03
CA TYR A 245 -1.44 14.22 -10.73
C TYR A 245 -1.40 15.27 -9.61
N HIS A 246 -2.00 14.92 -8.48
CA HIS A 246 -1.95 15.64 -7.22
C HIS A 246 -0.98 14.93 -6.28
N TYR A 247 0.03 15.65 -5.80
CA TYR A 247 0.89 15.17 -4.72
C TYR A 247 0.53 15.87 -3.41
N CYS A 248 0.58 15.11 -2.33
CA CYS A 248 0.42 15.64 -0.99
C CYS A 248 1.37 14.98 0.01
N SER A 249 2.24 15.78 0.63
CA SER A 249 3.20 15.31 1.62
C SER A 249 2.59 14.86 2.96
N ILE A 250 1.48 15.49 3.42
CA ILE A 250 0.83 15.07 4.67
C ILE A 250 0.05 13.76 4.49
N CYS A 251 -0.70 13.62 3.39
CA CYS A 251 -1.32 12.33 3.07
C CYS A 251 -0.26 11.28 2.73
N ASN A 252 0.95 11.73 2.36
CA ASN A 252 2.00 10.95 1.75
C ASN A 252 1.50 10.14 0.53
N LYS A 253 0.74 10.82 -0.34
CA LYS A 253 0.00 10.21 -1.47
C LYS A 253 0.17 11.02 -2.75
N THR A 254 0.29 10.29 -3.86
CA THR A 254 0.13 10.81 -5.22
C THR A 254 -1.17 10.25 -5.81
N ARG A 255 -2.07 11.13 -6.25
CA ARG A 255 -3.36 10.79 -6.88
C ARG A 255 -3.33 11.21 -8.34
N TRP A 256 -3.78 10.34 -9.24
CA TRP A 256 -3.75 10.61 -10.67
C TRP A 256 -5.14 10.97 -11.19
N GLU A 257 -5.18 11.82 -12.22
CA GLU A 257 -6.37 12.01 -13.07
C GLU A 257 -6.95 10.67 -13.52
N ASP A 258 -8.26 10.59 -13.76
CA ASP A 258 -8.89 9.43 -14.38
C ASP A 258 -8.24 9.06 -15.72
N GLY A 259 -7.95 7.77 -15.89
CA GLY A 259 -7.15 7.25 -17.00
C GLY A 259 -5.69 7.74 -17.00
N GLY A 260 -5.28 8.50 -15.99
CA GLY A 260 -3.89 8.84 -15.69
C GLY A 260 -3.26 7.70 -14.89
N VAL A 261 -2.12 7.23 -15.36
CA VAL A 261 -1.27 6.27 -14.67
C VAL A 261 0.06 6.94 -14.38
N ALA A 262 0.84 6.38 -13.45
CA ALA A 262 2.23 6.77 -13.25
C ALA A 262 3.04 6.40 -14.49
N GLY A 263 2.91 7.22 -15.55
CA GLY A 263 3.40 6.91 -16.89
C GLY A 263 2.87 5.57 -17.43
N ILE A 264 3.39 5.16 -18.58
CA ILE A 264 3.22 3.81 -19.15
C ILE A 264 3.93 2.74 -18.26
N PHE A 265 4.32 3.12 -17.04
CA PHE A 265 5.37 2.51 -16.23
C PHE A 265 4.92 2.23 -14.78
N SER A 266 3.59 2.21 -14.53
CA SER A 266 3.07 1.66 -13.28
C SER A 266 3.20 0.14 -13.28
N SER A 267 3.51 -0.45 -12.12
CA SER A 267 3.52 -1.91 -11.86
C SER A 267 2.33 -2.61 -12.55
N ASP A 268 1.12 -2.09 -12.37
CA ASP A 268 -0.11 -2.62 -12.99
C ASP A 268 -0.05 -2.73 -14.53
N ALA A 269 0.52 -1.74 -15.22
CA ALA A 269 0.64 -1.71 -16.68
C ALA A 269 1.74 -2.65 -17.20
N PHE A 270 2.84 -2.77 -16.46
CA PHE A 270 3.89 -3.75 -16.73
C PHE A 270 3.37 -5.19 -16.55
N GLU A 271 2.58 -5.42 -15.51
CA GLU A 271 1.94 -6.70 -15.26
C GLU A 271 0.95 -7.09 -16.38
N GLU A 272 0.10 -6.17 -16.83
CA GLU A 272 -0.82 -6.41 -17.95
C GLU A 272 -0.07 -6.79 -19.24
N GLN A 273 1.06 -6.14 -19.52
CA GLN A 273 1.91 -6.48 -20.66
C GLN A 273 2.55 -7.87 -20.51
N LEU A 274 3.03 -8.23 -19.31
CA LEU A 274 3.60 -9.55 -19.06
C LEU A 274 2.57 -10.67 -19.25
N VAL A 275 1.34 -10.49 -18.76
CA VAL A 275 0.25 -11.46 -18.93
C VAL A 275 -0.12 -11.60 -20.42
N SER A 276 -0.16 -10.48 -21.16
CA SER A 276 -0.39 -10.49 -22.61
C SER A 276 0.70 -11.26 -23.37
N LEU A 277 1.97 -11.08 -22.98
CA LEU A 277 3.10 -11.80 -23.59
C LEU A 277 3.10 -13.30 -23.23
N GLU A 278 2.73 -13.66 -22.01
CA GLU A 278 2.59 -15.07 -21.59
C GLU A 278 1.48 -15.79 -22.39
N GLY A 279 0.31 -15.15 -22.53
CA GLY A 279 -0.81 -15.69 -23.31
C GLY A 279 -0.44 -15.95 -24.76
N LYS A 280 0.35 -15.06 -25.37
CA LYS A 280 0.87 -15.20 -26.73
C LYS A 280 1.93 -16.31 -26.82
N SER A 281 2.87 -16.37 -25.88
CA SER A 281 3.94 -17.38 -25.84
C SER A 281 3.42 -18.82 -25.70
N LYS A 282 2.31 -19.04 -24.98
CA LYS A 282 1.67 -20.38 -24.87
C LYS A 282 0.91 -20.81 -26.13
N SER A 283 0.50 -19.85 -26.97
CA SER A 283 -0.35 -20.12 -28.15
C SER A 283 0.44 -20.48 -29.42
N GLN A 284 1.74 -20.18 -29.47
CA GLN A 284 2.61 -20.53 -30.58
C GLN A 284 3.83 -21.29 -30.06
N ALA A 285 3.81 -22.61 -30.24
CA ALA A 285 5.02 -23.41 -30.16
C ALA A 285 6.03 -22.84 -31.18
N THR A 286 7.18 -22.39 -30.69
CA THR A 286 8.32 -21.89 -31.46
C THR A 286 8.05 -20.64 -32.32
N ALA A 287 8.16 -19.45 -31.72
CA ALA A 287 8.35 -18.23 -32.50
C ALA A 287 9.41 -17.34 -31.84
N ASN A 288 10.52 -17.12 -32.56
CA ASN A 288 11.40 -15.97 -32.35
C ASN A 288 10.61 -14.72 -32.73
N GLU A 289 9.76 -14.22 -31.84
CA GLU A 289 9.14 -12.92 -32.04
C GLU A 289 9.95 -11.83 -31.32
N PRO A 290 10.20 -10.68 -31.98
CA PRO A 290 10.75 -9.52 -31.31
C PRO A 290 9.75 -9.06 -30.23
N ALA A 291 10.28 -8.68 -29.08
CA ALA A 291 9.54 -8.28 -27.89
C ALA A 291 8.69 -7.01 -28.08
N GLY A 292 7.67 -7.04 -28.94
CA GLY A 292 6.89 -5.86 -29.35
C GLY A 292 6.28 -5.08 -28.19
N GLY A 293 5.92 -5.77 -27.10
CA GLY A 293 5.43 -5.14 -25.87
C GLY A 293 6.53 -4.51 -25.01
N LEU A 294 7.77 -5.01 -25.10
CA LEU A 294 8.95 -4.46 -24.41
C LEU A 294 9.77 -3.49 -25.28
N ARG A 295 9.37 -3.26 -26.54
CA ARG A 295 10.00 -2.26 -27.43
C ARG A 295 10.15 -0.87 -26.82
N PRO A 296 9.22 -0.35 -25.99
CA PRO A 296 9.44 0.93 -25.30
C PRO A 296 10.59 0.90 -24.28
N PHE A 297 11.08 -0.29 -23.91
CA PHE A 297 12.05 -0.53 -22.83
C PHE A 297 13.39 -1.07 -23.34
N ILE A 298 13.51 -1.37 -24.64
CA ILE A 298 14.69 -1.97 -25.27
C ILE A 298 15.03 -1.09 -26.46
N ASP A 299 16.17 -0.38 -26.38
CA ASP A 299 16.69 0.40 -27.50
C ASP A 299 17.03 -0.52 -28.68
N ASP A 300 16.95 0.01 -29.91
CA ASP A 300 16.98 -0.71 -31.22
C ASP A 300 18.30 -1.47 -31.52
N HIS A 301 19.14 -1.69 -30.51
CA HIS A 301 20.41 -2.40 -30.57
C HIS A 301 20.23 -3.92 -30.37
N GLY A 302 19.56 -4.55 -31.33
CA GLY A 302 19.59 -6.00 -31.55
C GLY A 302 18.32 -6.75 -31.15
N ASP A 303 17.95 -7.74 -31.96
CA ASP A 303 16.83 -8.66 -31.69
C ASP A 303 17.08 -9.45 -30.39
N ILE A 304 16.60 -8.96 -29.26
CA ILE A 304 16.51 -9.73 -28.03
C ILE A 304 15.42 -10.79 -28.23
N SER A 305 15.83 -12.02 -28.57
CA SER A 305 14.94 -13.17 -28.65
C SER A 305 14.46 -13.55 -27.25
N ILE A 306 13.18 -13.29 -26.96
CA ILE A 306 12.52 -13.80 -25.75
C ILE A 306 12.17 -15.26 -26.00
N LYS A 307 13.00 -16.17 -25.48
CA LYS A 307 12.80 -17.61 -25.69
C LYS A 307 11.91 -18.27 -24.64
N SER A 308 11.69 -17.67 -23.47
CA SER A 308 10.88 -18.27 -22.40
C SER A 308 10.33 -17.25 -21.39
N ILE A 309 9.02 -17.07 -21.30
CA ILE A 309 8.38 -16.29 -20.22
C ILE A 309 7.73 -17.27 -19.24
N GLU A 310 8.12 -17.24 -17.96
CA GLU A 310 7.61 -18.15 -16.94
C GLU A 310 7.00 -17.40 -15.74
N ILE A 311 5.71 -17.10 -15.79
CA ILE A 311 5.01 -16.44 -14.68
C ILE A 311 4.58 -17.49 -13.65
N GLN A 312 5.19 -17.48 -12.46
CA GLN A 312 4.79 -18.33 -11.34
C GLN A 312 4.13 -17.49 -10.22
N SER A 313 3.07 -18.01 -9.60
CA SER A 313 2.39 -17.38 -8.45
C SER A 313 2.41 -18.25 -7.18
N ASN A 314 3.23 -19.30 -7.16
CA ASN A 314 3.27 -20.28 -6.08
C ASN A 314 4.03 -19.77 -4.83
N ARG A 315 3.60 -20.24 -3.65
CA ARG A 315 4.23 -19.95 -2.34
C ARG A 315 5.67 -20.45 -2.23
N TYR A 316 6.05 -21.46 -3.02
CA TYR A 316 7.41 -21.96 -3.18
C TYR A 316 7.74 -22.00 -4.67
N LEU A 317 8.68 -21.18 -5.09
CA LEU A 317 9.14 -21.12 -6.47
C LEU A 317 9.93 -22.38 -6.83
N LYS A 318 9.52 -23.06 -7.90
CA LYS A 318 10.28 -24.18 -8.49
C LYS A 318 10.80 -23.68 -9.83
N ILE A 319 11.95 -23.03 -9.82
CA ILE A 319 12.64 -22.64 -11.05
C ILE A 319 13.36 -23.89 -11.56
N GLY A 320 13.06 -24.31 -12.79
CA GLY A 320 13.77 -25.38 -13.47
C GLY A 320 15.18 -24.94 -13.91
N LYS A 321 15.73 -25.60 -14.95
CA LYS A 321 17.00 -25.19 -15.56
C LYS A 321 16.82 -23.81 -16.24
N LEU A 322 17.74 -22.88 -16.03
CA LEU A 322 17.81 -21.63 -16.82
C LEU A 322 18.06 -21.99 -18.28
N ASN A 323 17.19 -21.49 -19.17
CA ASN A 323 17.38 -21.57 -20.61
C ASN A 323 17.90 -20.22 -21.13
N ASP A 324 18.58 -20.24 -22.28
CA ASP A 324 19.03 -19.01 -22.94
C ASP A 324 17.84 -18.09 -23.22
N GLY A 325 17.94 -16.81 -22.87
CA GLY A 325 16.90 -15.80 -23.08
C GLY A 325 16.53 -15.04 -21.80
N VAL A 326 15.41 -14.31 -21.86
CA VAL A 326 14.89 -13.52 -20.74
C VAL A 326 13.81 -14.30 -20.00
N THR A 327 13.94 -14.49 -18.68
CA THR A 327 12.92 -15.14 -17.82
C THR A 327 12.34 -14.13 -16.84
N PHE A 328 11.02 -13.95 -16.81
CA PHE A 328 10.32 -13.08 -15.85
C PHE A 328 9.76 -13.89 -14.68
N ILE A 329 10.04 -13.50 -13.43
CA ILE A 329 9.56 -14.20 -12.23
C ILE A 329 8.72 -13.28 -11.34
N LYS A 330 7.39 -13.43 -11.41
CA LYS A 330 6.46 -12.81 -10.45
C LYS A 330 6.37 -13.67 -9.18
N SER A 331 6.09 -13.05 -8.03
CA SER A 331 5.72 -13.74 -6.75
C SER A 331 5.64 -12.72 -5.60
N GLY A 332 4.89 -13.03 -4.55
CA GLY A 332 4.73 -12.16 -3.37
C GLY A 332 5.95 -12.13 -2.44
N LYS A 333 5.97 -11.19 -1.49
CA LYS A 333 7.01 -11.11 -0.44
C LYS A 333 6.95 -12.36 0.44
N GLY A 334 8.11 -12.92 0.81
CA GLY A 334 8.19 -14.11 1.68
C GLY A 334 7.95 -15.46 0.99
N THR A 335 7.81 -15.50 -0.33
CA THR A 335 7.61 -16.73 -1.15
C THR A 335 8.90 -17.49 -1.48
N GLY A 336 10.04 -17.06 -0.93
CA GLY A 336 11.33 -17.73 -1.13
C GLY A 336 12.01 -17.46 -2.47
N LYS A 337 11.64 -16.41 -3.23
CA LYS A 337 12.28 -16.06 -4.52
C LYS A 337 13.81 -16.08 -4.46
N THR A 338 14.35 -15.35 -3.49
CA THR A 338 15.79 -15.22 -3.33
C THR A 338 16.43 -16.57 -2.98
N GLU A 339 15.72 -17.46 -2.29
CA GLU A 339 16.22 -18.80 -1.98
C GLU A 339 16.24 -19.66 -3.25
N ALA A 340 15.19 -19.60 -4.07
CA ALA A 340 15.14 -20.29 -5.36
C ALA A 340 16.24 -19.80 -6.32
N ILE A 341 16.44 -18.48 -6.44
CA ILE A 341 17.53 -17.90 -7.25
C ILE A 341 18.90 -18.29 -6.66
N SER A 342 19.05 -18.27 -5.33
CA SER A 342 20.30 -18.69 -4.68
C SER A 342 20.61 -20.16 -5.00
N GLN A 343 19.62 -21.05 -4.90
CA GLN A 343 19.77 -22.46 -5.24
C GLN A 343 20.08 -22.68 -6.71
N LEU A 344 19.47 -21.91 -7.61
CA LEU A 344 19.76 -21.95 -9.05
C LEU A 344 21.20 -21.53 -9.37
N LEU A 345 21.67 -20.47 -8.71
CA LEU A 345 23.04 -19.95 -8.86
C LEU A 345 24.08 -20.79 -8.10
N LYS A 346 23.67 -21.60 -7.12
CA LYS A 346 24.52 -22.48 -6.30
C LYS A 346 24.40 -23.96 -6.62
N SER A 347 23.49 -24.38 -7.51
CA SER A 347 23.21 -25.78 -7.82
C SER A 347 24.54 -26.50 -8.07
N ASP A 348 24.70 -27.74 -7.58
CA ASP A 348 25.93 -28.54 -7.60
C ASP A 348 26.46 -28.74 -9.03
N LYS A 349 27.08 -27.69 -9.56
CA LYS A 349 27.69 -27.67 -10.87
C LYS A 349 29.13 -28.16 -10.69
N PRO A 350 29.60 -29.11 -11.52
CA PRO A 350 30.98 -29.59 -11.44
C PRO A 350 31.94 -28.40 -11.58
N LYS A 351 33.08 -28.44 -10.88
CA LYS A 351 34.09 -27.37 -10.71
C LYS A 351 34.51 -26.58 -11.98
N LYS A 352 34.14 -27.03 -13.18
CA LYS A 352 34.32 -26.33 -14.47
C LYS A 352 33.26 -25.26 -14.77
N GLN A 353 32.15 -25.16 -14.02
CA GLN A 353 31.09 -24.15 -14.19
C GLN A 353 31.18 -23.00 -13.17
N VAL A 354 32.31 -22.89 -12.47
CA VAL A 354 32.63 -21.81 -11.51
C VAL A 354 33.00 -20.49 -12.24
N ASP A 355 33.09 -20.53 -13.56
CA ASP A 355 33.41 -19.36 -14.39
C ASP A 355 32.19 -18.55 -14.85
N GLU A 356 30.96 -18.95 -14.51
CA GLU A 356 29.77 -18.15 -14.84
C GLU A 356 29.79 -16.81 -14.11
N THR A 357 29.83 -15.75 -14.92
CA THR A 357 29.80 -14.37 -14.49
C THR A 357 28.35 -13.94 -14.22
N VAL A 358 28.09 -13.41 -13.04
CA VAL A 358 26.74 -13.05 -12.57
C VAL A 358 26.70 -11.58 -12.18
N LEU A 359 25.78 -10.83 -12.78
CA LEU A 359 25.46 -9.46 -12.39
C LEU A 359 24.10 -9.44 -11.70
N LEU A 360 24.05 -8.89 -10.51
CA LEU A 360 22.81 -8.52 -9.84
C LEU A 360 22.62 -7.01 -9.96
N ILE A 361 21.49 -6.59 -10.51
CA ILE A 361 21.05 -5.20 -10.55
C ILE A 361 19.84 -5.10 -9.64
N GLY A 362 19.91 -4.22 -8.65
CA GLY A 362 18.75 -3.85 -7.85
C GLY A 362 18.52 -2.35 -7.89
N HIS A 363 17.36 -1.92 -7.43
CA HIS A 363 17.05 -0.49 -7.35
C HIS A 363 17.58 0.15 -6.05
N ARG A 364 17.63 -0.59 -4.94
CA ARG A 364 17.89 -0.02 -3.59
C ARG A 364 19.23 -0.40 -2.96
N GLN A 365 19.99 0.60 -2.52
CA GLN A 365 21.31 0.40 -1.88
C GLN A 365 21.23 -0.35 -0.54
N SER A 366 20.18 -0.10 0.25
CA SER A 366 19.96 -0.77 1.54
C SER A 366 19.68 -2.27 1.39
N LEU A 367 19.12 -2.69 0.25
CA LEU A 367 18.72 -4.07 0.00
C LEU A 367 19.76 -4.85 -0.80
N ILE A 368 20.49 -4.18 -1.71
CA ILE A 368 21.46 -4.86 -2.59
C ILE A 368 22.56 -5.58 -1.80
N ARG A 369 23.05 -5.02 -0.69
CA ARG A 369 24.09 -5.66 0.13
C ARG A 369 23.61 -6.98 0.73
N ASN A 370 22.39 -7.01 1.26
CA ASN A 370 21.80 -8.23 1.82
C ASN A 370 21.51 -9.26 0.74
N LEU A 371 21.03 -8.82 -0.42
CA LEU A 371 20.73 -9.70 -1.54
C LEU A 371 22.00 -10.32 -2.14
N SER A 372 23.03 -9.50 -2.39
CA SER A 372 24.36 -9.95 -2.83
C SER A 372 24.92 -11.02 -1.89
N LYS A 373 24.87 -10.78 -0.57
CA LYS A 373 25.32 -11.77 0.43
C LYS A 373 24.57 -13.10 0.34
N ARG A 374 23.25 -13.08 0.13
CA ARG A 374 22.43 -14.29 0.01
C ARG A 374 22.70 -15.06 -1.29
N LEU A 375 23.00 -14.34 -2.36
CA LEU A 375 23.34 -14.90 -3.68
C LEU A 375 24.82 -15.27 -3.83
N GLY A 376 25.67 -14.95 -2.84
CA GLY A 376 27.10 -15.21 -2.89
C GLY A 376 27.83 -14.30 -3.89
N LEU A 377 27.42 -13.04 -3.98
CA LEU A 377 27.98 -12.01 -4.87
C LEU A 377 28.71 -10.94 -4.04
N HIS A 378 29.71 -10.32 -4.65
CA HIS A 378 30.38 -9.14 -4.10
C HIS A 378 29.50 -7.91 -4.27
N CYS A 379 29.39 -7.07 -3.24
CA CYS A 379 28.57 -5.86 -3.29
C CYS A 379 29.40 -4.61 -3.62
N TYR A 380 28.94 -3.78 -4.54
CA TYR A 380 29.65 -2.56 -4.93
C TYR A 380 29.85 -1.53 -3.81
N LEU A 381 29.02 -1.60 -2.76
CA LEU A 381 29.14 -0.73 -1.59
C LEU A 381 30.36 -1.07 -0.75
N ASP A 382 30.91 -2.28 -0.89
CA ASP A 382 32.07 -2.75 -0.14
C ASP A 382 33.38 -2.34 -0.86
N ASP A 383 33.30 -1.88 -2.11
CA ASP A 383 34.42 -1.26 -2.86
C ASP A 383 34.91 0.06 -2.23
N GLN A 384 34.15 0.68 -1.32
CA GLN A 384 34.63 1.90 -0.66
C GLN A 384 35.88 1.63 0.20
N GLN A 385 36.20 0.35 0.47
CA GLN A 385 37.42 -0.08 1.15
C GLN A 385 38.59 -0.39 0.19
N GLY A 386 38.42 -0.18 -1.13
CA GLY A 386 39.45 -0.40 -2.15
C GLY A 386 38.86 -0.81 -3.50
N LYS A 387 39.63 -0.66 -4.61
CA LYS A 387 39.17 -1.13 -5.92
C LYS A 387 38.88 -2.63 -5.87
N PRO A 388 37.70 -3.10 -6.30
CA PRO A 388 37.38 -4.51 -6.34
C PRO A 388 38.34 -5.24 -7.29
N THR A 389 38.71 -6.47 -6.95
CA THR A 389 39.51 -7.32 -7.83
C THR A 389 38.69 -7.76 -9.04
N ASP A 390 39.34 -8.08 -10.16
CA ASP A 390 38.65 -8.60 -11.36
C ASP A 390 37.85 -9.88 -11.05
N GLY A 391 38.34 -10.70 -10.11
CA GLY A 391 37.62 -11.87 -9.60
C GLY A 391 36.33 -11.50 -8.84
N ALA A 392 36.32 -10.40 -8.08
CA ALA A 392 35.13 -9.91 -7.40
C ALA A 392 34.09 -9.35 -8.38
N LYS A 393 34.53 -8.74 -9.49
CA LYS A 393 33.65 -8.26 -10.55
C LYS A 393 32.97 -9.38 -11.35
N LYS A 394 33.52 -10.61 -11.36
CA LYS A 394 32.84 -11.76 -12.02
C LYS A 394 31.47 -12.04 -11.43
N ARG A 395 31.25 -11.79 -10.13
CA ARG A 395 30.00 -12.10 -9.43
C ARG A 395 29.62 -10.94 -8.54
N TYR A 396 28.88 -9.99 -9.10
CA TYR A 396 28.85 -8.63 -8.58
C TYR A 396 27.43 -8.08 -8.51
N GLY A 397 27.13 -7.36 -7.43
CA GLY A 397 25.84 -6.72 -7.19
C GLY A 397 25.95 -5.22 -7.15
N VAL A 398 25.18 -4.54 -8.00
CA VAL A 398 25.13 -3.09 -8.15
C VAL A 398 23.71 -2.55 -7.98
N CYS A 399 23.62 -1.29 -7.57
CA CYS A 399 22.42 -0.51 -7.81
C CYS A 399 22.42 0.08 -9.21
N LEU A 400 21.23 0.36 -9.72
CA LEU A 400 21.00 1.02 -11.01
C LEU A 400 21.87 2.28 -11.20
N ASP A 401 21.88 3.19 -10.23
CA ASP A 401 22.71 4.42 -10.27
C ASP A 401 24.23 4.16 -10.31
N SER A 402 24.65 2.93 -10.06
CA SER A 402 26.05 2.50 -10.02
C SER A 402 26.41 1.56 -11.16
N LEU A 403 25.59 1.46 -12.22
CA LEU A 403 25.89 0.65 -13.40
C LEU A 403 27.21 1.02 -14.08
N MET A 404 27.64 2.28 -13.99
CA MET A 404 28.95 2.71 -14.51
C MET A 404 30.14 1.93 -13.91
N LYS A 405 29.98 1.27 -12.76
CA LYS A 405 31.03 0.43 -12.16
C LYS A 405 31.31 -0.87 -12.93
N VAL A 406 30.35 -1.31 -13.73
CA VAL A 406 30.40 -2.53 -14.54
C VAL A 406 30.43 -2.24 -16.04
N ASP A 407 30.61 -0.97 -16.41
CA ASP A 407 30.77 -0.57 -17.82
C ASP A 407 31.91 -1.36 -18.49
N GLY A 408 31.67 -1.79 -19.73
CA GLY A 408 32.58 -2.64 -20.51
C GLY A 408 32.74 -4.09 -20.04
N SER A 409 31.98 -4.55 -19.03
CA SER A 409 32.00 -5.95 -18.57
C SER A 409 30.85 -6.76 -19.15
N SER A 410 31.13 -7.98 -19.61
CA SER A 410 30.11 -8.94 -20.07
C SER A 410 29.78 -9.95 -18.97
N TYR A 411 28.50 -10.29 -18.83
CA TYR A 411 28.03 -11.27 -17.85
C TYR A 411 27.22 -12.38 -18.51
N ASP A 412 27.39 -13.61 -18.05
CA ASP A 412 26.64 -14.78 -18.51
C ASP A 412 25.20 -14.78 -17.99
N ILE A 413 25.00 -14.27 -16.77
CA ILE A 413 23.68 -14.19 -16.11
C ILE A 413 23.49 -12.79 -15.53
N ILE A 414 22.39 -12.14 -15.91
CA ILE A 414 21.94 -10.88 -15.33
C ILE A 414 20.65 -11.12 -14.55
N VAL A 415 20.68 -10.84 -13.25
CA VAL A 415 19.52 -10.86 -12.37
C VAL A 415 19.11 -9.43 -12.09
N ILE A 416 17.87 -9.07 -12.44
CA ILE A 416 17.31 -7.76 -12.10
C ILE A 416 16.25 -7.96 -11.03
N ASP A 417 16.55 -7.52 -9.80
CA ASP A 417 15.59 -7.49 -8.72
C ASP A 417 14.74 -6.23 -8.79
N GLU A 418 13.46 -6.34 -8.41
CA GLU A 418 12.50 -5.24 -8.52
C GLU A 418 12.49 -4.60 -9.93
N ILE A 419 12.45 -5.42 -11.00
CA ILE A 419 12.52 -4.96 -12.40
C ILE A 419 11.56 -3.80 -12.72
N GLU A 420 10.38 -3.78 -12.13
CA GLU A 420 9.41 -2.68 -12.27
C GLU A 420 9.98 -1.34 -11.80
N GLN A 421 10.66 -1.33 -10.64
CA GLN A 421 11.28 -0.13 -10.09
C GLN A 421 12.55 0.24 -10.87
N VAL A 422 13.33 -0.76 -11.31
CA VAL A 422 14.52 -0.54 -12.15
C VAL A 422 14.14 0.10 -13.48
N LEU A 423 13.11 -0.42 -14.17
CA LEU A 423 12.60 0.15 -15.42
C LEU A 423 11.99 1.52 -15.23
N ALA A 424 11.21 1.73 -14.15
CA ALA A 424 10.64 3.04 -13.85
C ALA A 424 11.71 4.12 -13.66
N HIS A 425 12.84 3.78 -13.02
CA HIS A 425 13.96 4.71 -12.80
C HIS A 425 14.82 4.95 -14.06
N PHE A 426 14.93 3.98 -14.96
CA PHE A 426 15.59 4.18 -16.25
C PHE A 426 14.84 5.15 -17.17
N LEU A 427 13.52 5.20 -17.04
CA LEU A 427 12.62 5.90 -17.95
C LEU A 427 12.00 7.17 -17.34
N SER A 428 12.40 7.51 -16.10
CA SER A 428 12.11 8.77 -15.41
C SER A 428 13.19 9.81 -15.70
#